data_AF-A0A7X3LJ01-F1
#
_entry.id   AF-A0A7X3LJ01-F1
#
_cell.length_a   1.000
_cell.length_b   1.000
_cell.length_c   1.000
_cell.angle_alpha   90.00
_cell.angle_beta   90.00
_cell.angle_gamma   90.00
#
_symmetry.space_group_name_H-M   'P 1'
#
loop_
_entity.id
_entity.type
_entity.pdbx_description
1 polymer ?
#
loop_
_entity_poly.entity_id
_entity_poly.type
_entity_poly.pdbx_seq_one_letter_code
_entity_poly.pdbx_strand_id
1 'polypeptide(L)'
;MLKKNEPYELSIVPGWIHAKEAQSQKSDSGPGIAEAGWKVDIPYPLLTMDGQVEIGERFAGHPYALYALLKNEAPSWLDGLLPDGASLPEQAVCSCGTDGCGHIQAVMEAAEQKLRSEPLLRLVLRGLTRENLLNHVFREWAEEVPPAAETADGEALSKLEEKGKAGPSSGEWLAEAAEQGKLHEPGAAYREVSVSPKAVPEDELEIDDWTELLPKVKAVQQVVRQITLEAAGKARDRLNMTKDS
;
A
#
# COMPACT_ATOMS: atom_id res chain seq x y z
N MET A 1 21.24 0.09 10.00
CA MET A 1 21.07 0.98 11.17
C MET A 1 20.95 0.11 12.40
N LEU A 2 21.85 0.26 13.36
CA LEU A 2 21.84 -0.51 14.61
C LEU A 2 20.55 -0.19 15.38
N LYS A 3 19.73 -1.20 15.66
CA LYS A 3 18.67 -1.09 16.67
C LYS A 3 19.38 -0.76 17.97
N LYS A 4 19.37 0.51 18.40
CA LYS A 4 19.65 0.84 19.80
C LYS A 4 18.64 0.02 20.59
N ASN A 5 19.12 -0.88 21.45
CA ASN A 5 18.26 -1.54 22.41
C ASN A 5 17.65 -0.43 23.26
N GLU A 6 16.38 -0.11 23.01
CA GLU A 6 15.62 0.79 23.84
C GLU A 6 15.51 0.14 25.23
N PRO A 7 15.74 0.90 26.32
CA PRO A 7 15.70 0.36 27.68
C PRO A 7 14.28 -0.04 28.12
N TYR A 8 13.28 0.13 27.26
CA TYR A 8 11.87 -0.15 27.49
C TYR A 8 11.17 -0.58 26.20
N GLU A 9 10.06 -1.29 26.35
CA GLU A 9 9.17 -1.68 25.26
C GLU A 9 8.05 -0.66 25.12
N LEU A 10 7.99 0.02 23.97
CA LEU A 10 6.96 1.02 23.63
C LEU A 10 5.83 0.39 22.80
N SER A 11 4.61 0.45 23.32
CA SER A 11 3.38 -0.01 22.67
C SER A 11 2.42 1.15 22.47
N ILE A 12 2.08 1.46 21.22
CA ILE A 12 1.13 2.51 20.84
C ILE A 12 -0.14 1.83 20.34
N VAL A 13 -1.26 2.12 20.99
CA VAL A 13 -2.58 1.56 20.68
C VAL A 13 -3.60 2.69 20.56
N PRO A 14 -4.80 2.46 19.98
CA PRO A 14 -5.82 3.49 19.91
C PRO A 14 -6.10 4.14 21.27
N GLY A 15 -5.86 5.44 21.35
CA GLY A 15 -6.10 6.28 22.52
C GLY A 15 -5.06 6.19 23.64
N TRP A 16 -4.01 5.38 23.49
CA TRP A 16 -3.03 5.16 24.55
C TRP A 16 -1.61 4.91 24.05
N ILE A 17 -0.64 5.46 24.77
CA ILE A 17 0.77 5.12 24.66
C ILE A 17 1.18 4.42 25.96
N HIS A 18 1.66 3.19 25.83
CA HIS A 18 2.14 2.38 26.93
C HIS A 18 3.63 2.15 26.80
N ALA A 19 4.36 2.23 27.90
CA ALA A 19 5.73 1.77 27.97
C ALA A 19 5.97 0.97 29.23
N LYS A 20 6.82 -0.04 29.14
CA LYS A 20 7.28 -0.81 30.30
C LYS A 20 8.78 -1.08 30.18
N GLU A 21 9.46 -1.12 31.31
CA GLU A 21 10.88 -1.45 31.35
C GLU A 21 11.17 -2.80 30.68
N ALA A 22 12.20 -2.85 29.85
CA ALA A 22 12.59 -4.07 29.16
C ALA A 22 13.25 -5.00 30.17
N GLN A 23 12.62 -6.14 30.48
CA GLN A 23 13.21 -7.13 31.37
C GLN A 23 14.48 -7.69 30.73
N SER A 24 15.63 -7.29 31.28
CA SER A 24 16.90 -7.94 30.97
C SER A 24 16.77 -9.41 31.30
N GLN A 25 16.94 -10.29 30.30
CA GLN A 25 17.07 -11.72 30.50
C GLN A 25 18.35 -12.00 31.33
N LYS A 26 18.28 -11.81 32.65
CA LYS A 26 19.25 -12.38 33.57
C LYS A 26 18.81 -13.80 33.89
N SER A 27 19.47 -14.73 33.23
CA SER A 27 19.53 -16.12 33.65
C SER A 27 20.17 -16.20 35.05
N ASP A 28 19.42 -16.85 35.93
CA ASP A 28 19.86 -17.70 37.03
C ASP A 28 19.96 -17.14 38.47
N SER A 29 19.36 -17.95 39.36
CA SER A 29 19.47 -18.07 40.82
C SER A 29 18.78 -17.05 41.77
N GLY A 30 17.67 -17.52 42.39
CA GLY A 30 17.22 -17.12 43.74
C GLY A 30 15.74 -16.74 43.86
N PRO A 31 15.00 -17.21 44.91
CA PRO A 31 13.65 -16.74 45.19
C PRO A 31 13.72 -15.35 45.84
N GLY A 32 14.10 -14.36 45.05
CA GLY A 32 14.13 -12.95 45.41
C GLY A 32 12.97 -12.23 44.73
N ILE A 33 12.25 -11.43 45.51
CA ILE A 33 11.15 -10.56 45.11
C ILE A 33 11.47 -9.94 43.74
N ALA A 34 10.66 -10.25 42.72
CA ALA A 34 10.80 -9.64 41.40
C ALA A 34 10.69 -8.13 41.57
N GLU A 35 11.78 -7.39 41.33
CA GLU A 35 11.72 -5.93 41.24
C GLU A 35 10.71 -5.60 40.13
N ALA A 36 9.56 -5.07 40.53
CA ALA A 36 8.52 -4.69 39.60
C ALA A 36 9.04 -3.48 38.82
N GLY A 37 9.49 -3.72 37.59
CA GLY A 37 9.93 -2.66 36.68
C GLY A 37 8.86 -1.58 36.48
N TRP A 38 9.26 -0.41 36.00
CA TRP A 38 8.34 0.70 35.83
C TRP A 38 7.45 0.54 34.59
N LYS A 39 6.26 1.13 34.65
CA LYS A 39 5.27 1.23 33.56
C LYS A 39 4.80 2.68 33.45
N VAL A 40 4.61 3.15 32.23
CA VAL A 40 4.04 4.46 31.90
C VAL A 40 2.83 4.26 31.00
N ASP A 41 1.72 4.91 31.35
CA ASP A 41 0.49 4.95 30.58
C ASP A 41 0.14 6.41 30.28
N ILE A 42 0.06 6.79 29.01
CA ILE A 42 -0.24 8.16 28.57
C ILE A 42 -1.51 8.13 27.72
N PRO A 43 -2.60 8.79 28.16
CA PRO A 43 -3.81 8.88 27.36
C PRO A 43 -3.61 9.83 26.17
N TYR A 44 -4.27 9.48 25.06
CA TYR A 44 -4.28 10.25 23.83
C TYR A 44 -5.71 10.37 23.31
N PRO A 45 -6.19 11.56 22.94
CA PRO A 45 -7.56 11.76 22.48
C PRO A 45 -7.79 11.09 21.12
N LEU A 46 -8.90 10.36 21.04
CA LEU A 46 -9.40 9.78 19.80
C LEU A 46 -9.98 10.88 18.89
N LEU A 47 -9.95 10.64 17.58
CA LEU A 47 -10.72 11.45 16.63
C LEU A 47 -12.22 11.28 16.86
N THR A 48 -12.96 12.36 16.68
CA THR A 48 -14.41 12.30 16.53
C THR A 48 -14.77 11.55 15.25
N MET A 49 -16.02 11.08 15.16
CA MET A 49 -16.52 10.44 13.92
C MET A 49 -16.39 11.39 12.72
N ASP A 50 -16.74 12.66 12.89
CA ASP A 50 -16.62 13.67 11.84
C ASP A 50 -15.16 13.83 11.39
N GLY A 51 -14.19 13.83 12.32
CA GLY A 51 -12.77 13.90 11.98
C GLY A 51 -12.25 12.64 11.28
N GLN A 52 -12.78 11.47 11.59
CA GLN A 52 -12.45 10.23 10.88
C GLN A 52 -13.00 10.24 9.44
N VAL A 53 -14.22 10.76 9.27
CA VAL A 53 -14.86 10.91 7.95
C VAL A 53 -14.11 11.93 7.10
N GLU A 54 -13.79 13.11 7.64
CA GLU A 54 -13.05 14.15 6.91
C GLU A 54 -11.69 13.65 6.40
N ILE A 55 -10.95 12.90 7.23
CA ILE A 55 -9.68 12.30 6.81
C ILE A 55 -9.91 11.25 5.72
N GLY A 56 -10.96 10.43 5.86
CA GLY A 56 -11.35 9.41 4.88
C GLY A 56 -11.65 10.00 3.50
N GLU A 57 -12.58 10.95 3.43
CA GLU A 57 -12.97 11.67 2.20
C GLU A 57 -11.75 12.34 1.54
N ARG A 58 -10.87 12.93 2.36
CA ARG A 58 -9.67 13.59 1.84
C ARG A 58 -8.68 12.59 1.22
N PHE A 59 -8.54 11.40 1.78
CA PHE A 59 -7.73 10.34 1.18
C PHE A 59 -8.39 9.75 -0.07
N ALA A 60 -9.72 9.62 -0.09
CA ALA A 60 -10.45 9.15 -1.27
C ALA A 60 -10.28 10.11 -2.45
N GLY A 61 -10.38 11.41 -2.21
CA GLY A 61 -10.12 12.44 -3.23
C GLY A 61 -8.65 12.60 -3.65
N HIS A 62 -7.70 11.97 -2.94
CA HIS A 62 -6.27 12.06 -3.24
C HIS A 62 -5.59 10.67 -3.20
N PRO A 63 -5.81 9.80 -4.21
CA PRO A 63 -5.26 8.44 -4.24
C PRO A 63 -3.73 8.37 -4.10
N TYR A 64 -3.00 9.35 -4.63
CA TYR A 64 -1.55 9.45 -4.47
C TYR A 64 -1.14 9.69 -3.01
N ALA A 65 -1.91 10.49 -2.25
CA ALA A 65 -1.64 10.71 -0.84
C ALA A 65 -1.87 9.44 -0.01
N LEU A 66 -2.89 8.64 -0.36
CA LEU A 66 -3.10 7.32 0.25
C LEU A 66 -1.94 6.38 -0.05
N TYR A 67 -1.48 6.32 -1.31
CA TYR A 67 -0.32 5.52 -1.69
C TYR A 67 0.95 5.94 -0.91
N ALA A 68 1.22 7.25 -0.84
CA ALA A 68 2.35 7.79 -0.08
C ALA A 68 2.25 7.41 1.41
N LEU A 69 1.07 7.54 2.02
CA LEU A 69 0.83 7.13 3.41
C LEU A 69 1.15 5.65 3.62
N LEU A 70 0.73 4.76 2.71
CA LEU A 70 1.03 3.33 2.76
C LEU A 70 2.53 3.02 2.56
N LYS A 71 3.30 3.97 2.04
CA LYS A 71 4.78 3.93 1.96
C LYS A 71 5.47 4.61 3.14
N ASN A 72 4.74 4.93 4.21
CA ASN A 72 5.20 5.69 5.38
C ASN A 72 5.61 7.15 5.06
N GLU A 73 5.04 7.74 4.02
CA GLU A 73 5.22 9.16 3.71
C GLU A 73 3.95 9.94 4.08
N ALA A 74 4.06 10.85 5.05
CA ALA A 74 2.94 11.67 5.48
C ALA A 74 2.64 12.77 4.45
N PRO A 75 1.39 12.93 4.00
CA PRO A 75 1.03 14.09 3.21
C PRO A 75 1.01 15.35 4.11
N SER A 76 1.46 16.48 3.57
CA SER A 76 1.63 17.73 4.35
C SER A 76 0.33 18.29 4.95
N TRP A 77 -0.82 17.97 4.36
CA TRP A 77 -2.13 18.38 4.89
C TRP A 77 -2.54 17.58 6.13
N LEU A 78 -1.94 16.42 6.38
CA LEU A 78 -2.31 15.55 7.50
C LEU A 78 -1.96 16.20 8.84
N ASP A 79 -0.85 16.93 8.91
CA ASP A 79 -0.40 17.62 10.13
C ASP A 79 -1.38 18.72 10.57
N GLY A 80 -2.15 19.29 9.64
CA GLY A 80 -3.20 20.26 9.94
C GLY A 80 -4.45 19.64 10.57
N LEU A 81 -4.73 18.37 10.27
CA LEU A 81 -5.88 17.61 10.80
C LEU A 81 -5.52 16.80 12.05
N LEU A 82 -4.24 16.46 12.20
CA LEU A 82 -3.66 15.77 13.34
C LEU A 82 -2.62 16.68 14.01
N PRO A 83 -3.03 17.73 14.73
CA PRO A 83 -2.07 18.57 15.43
C PRO A 83 -1.24 17.72 16.38
N ASP A 84 0.08 17.82 16.24
CA ASP A 84 1.05 17.23 17.16
C ASP A 84 0.87 17.89 18.54
N GLY A 85 0.83 17.09 19.60
CA GLY A 85 0.65 17.58 20.98
C GLY A 85 -0.74 17.39 21.57
N ALA A 86 -1.61 16.58 20.96
CA ALA A 86 -2.89 16.22 21.58
C ALA A 86 -2.74 15.24 22.76
N SER A 87 -1.54 14.71 23.02
CA SER A 87 -1.25 13.97 24.26
C SER A 87 -1.64 14.81 25.48
N LEU A 88 -2.22 14.17 26.49
CA LEU A 88 -2.56 14.81 27.77
C LEU A 88 -1.51 14.41 28.82
N PRO A 89 -0.31 15.01 28.81
CA PRO A 89 0.79 14.60 29.69
C PRO A 89 0.45 14.75 31.17
N GLU A 90 -0.44 15.69 31.52
CA GLU A 90 -0.95 15.87 32.88
C GLU A 90 -1.76 14.67 33.40
N GLN A 91 -2.26 13.82 32.49
CA GLN A 91 -3.00 12.61 32.81
C GLN A 91 -2.15 11.35 32.65
N ALA A 92 -0.85 11.50 32.35
CA ALA A 92 0.07 10.38 32.28
C ALA A 92 0.33 9.80 33.67
N VAL A 93 0.31 8.46 33.76
CA VAL A 93 0.53 7.74 35.02
C VAL A 93 1.79 6.91 34.90
N CYS A 94 2.68 7.01 35.89
CA CYS A 94 3.84 6.13 36.02
C CYS A 94 3.75 5.29 37.29
N SER A 95 4.03 4.00 37.19
CA SER A 95 4.04 3.08 38.34
C SER A 95 5.22 3.28 39.29
N CYS A 96 6.19 4.13 38.96
CA CYS A 96 7.34 4.42 39.85
C CYS A 96 6.97 5.27 41.08
N GLY A 97 5.72 5.77 41.15
CA GLY A 97 5.19 6.49 42.31
C GLY A 97 5.75 7.90 42.53
N THR A 98 6.60 8.40 41.63
CA THR A 98 7.16 9.75 41.68
C THR A 98 6.45 10.65 40.68
N ASP A 99 5.86 11.74 41.16
CA ASP A 99 5.26 12.76 40.30
C ASP A 99 6.36 13.48 39.49
N GLY A 100 6.09 13.75 38.21
CA GLY A 100 7.06 14.35 37.29
C GLY A 100 8.32 13.49 37.02
N CYS A 101 8.23 12.16 37.12
CA CYS A 101 9.37 11.29 36.84
C CYS A 101 9.88 11.41 35.39
N GLY A 102 11.20 11.26 35.20
CA GLY A 102 11.82 11.31 33.87
C GLY A 102 11.37 10.21 32.90
N HIS A 103 10.71 9.15 33.38
CA HIS A 103 10.19 8.08 32.52
C HIS A 103 9.10 8.58 31.58
N ILE A 104 8.18 9.43 32.06
CA ILE A 104 7.09 9.96 31.22
C ILE A 104 7.67 10.79 30.08
N GLN A 105 8.63 11.67 30.40
CA GLN A 105 9.32 12.48 29.39
C GLN A 105 10.06 11.62 28.37
N ALA A 106 10.83 10.62 28.82
CA ALA A 106 11.56 9.73 27.93
C ALA A 106 10.62 8.94 26.99
N VAL A 107 9.48 8.47 27.51
CA VAL A 107 8.46 7.75 26.73
C VAL A 107 7.79 8.67 25.73
N MET A 108 7.48 9.92 26.11
CA MET A 108 6.93 10.93 25.20
C MET A 108 7.89 11.23 24.05
N GLU A 109 9.16 11.48 24.32
CA GLU A 109 10.17 11.77 23.29
C GLU A 109 10.32 10.61 22.30
N ALA A 110 10.37 9.37 22.80
CA ALA A 110 10.42 8.19 21.94
C ALA A 110 9.13 7.96 21.16
N ALA A 111 7.97 8.19 21.76
CA ALA A 111 6.69 8.11 21.08
C ALA A 111 6.59 9.15 19.96
N GLU A 112 6.96 10.40 20.20
CA GLU A 112 7.02 11.43 19.16
C GLU A 112 7.95 11.04 18.01
N GLN A 113 9.14 10.52 18.33
CA GLN A 113 10.09 10.08 17.30
C GLN A 113 9.50 8.96 16.45
N LYS A 114 8.87 7.95 17.08
CA LYS A 114 8.25 6.83 16.39
C LYS A 114 7.07 7.29 15.53
N LEU A 115 6.21 8.14 16.07
CA LEU A 115 5.06 8.70 15.37
C LEU A 115 5.46 9.54 14.16
N ARG A 116 6.56 10.30 14.25
CA ARG A 116 7.12 11.03 13.09
C ARG A 116 7.60 10.08 11.99
N SER A 117 8.17 8.93 12.35
CA SER A 117 8.65 7.94 11.37
C SER A 117 7.55 7.03 10.81
N GLU A 118 6.42 6.91 11.49
CA GLU A 118 5.32 6.00 11.14
C GLU A 118 3.98 6.76 11.09
N PRO A 119 3.65 7.43 9.97
CA PRO A 119 2.44 8.25 9.87
C PRO A 119 1.13 7.47 10.04
N LEU A 120 1.09 6.20 9.61
CA LEU A 120 -0.05 5.33 9.86
C LEU A 120 -0.26 5.07 11.36
N LEU A 121 0.81 4.99 12.14
CA LEU A 121 0.72 4.80 13.59
C LEU A 121 0.11 6.02 14.28
N ARG A 122 0.33 7.24 13.74
CA ARG A 122 -0.37 8.46 14.19
C ARG A 122 -1.89 8.32 14.03
N LEU A 123 -2.35 7.80 12.89
CA LEU A 123 -3.78 7.58 12.66
C LEU A 123 -4.36 6.50 13.59
N VAL A 124 -3.63 5.39 13.77
CA VAL A 124 -4.03 4.31 14.68
C VAL A 124 -4.16 4.81 16.11
N LEU A 125 -3.18 5.58 16.61
CA LEU A 125 -3.23 6.19 17.93
C LEU A 125 -4.49 7.06 18.13
N ARG A 126 -4.97 7.68 17.05
CA ARG A 126 -6.19 8.50 17.05
C ARG A 126 -7.48 7.71 16.82
N GLY A 127 -7.40 6.38 16.73
CA GLY A 127 -8.55 5.50 16.52
C GLY A 127 -8.94 5.26 15.07
N LEU A 128 -8.18 5.78 14.10
CA LEU A 128 -8.39 5.46 12.69
C LEU A 128 -7.40 4.38 12.26
N THR A 129 -7.83 3.12 12.27
CA THR A 129 -6.99 2.01 11.83
C THR A 129 -6.82 2.00 10.32
N ARG A 130 -5.80 1.29 9.84
CA ARG A 130 -5.57 1.10 8.41
C ARG A 130 -6.78 0.48 7.73
N GLU A 131 -7.39 -0.53 8.33
CA GLU A 131 -8.56 -1.22 7.80
C GLU A 131 -9.76 -0.27 7.68
N ASN A 132 -10.02 0.52 8.74
CA ASN A 132 -11.13 1.47 8.73
C ASN A 132 -10.92 2.57 7.68
N LEU A 133 -9.70 3.09 7.54
CA LEU A 133 -9.34 4.05 6.50
C LEU A 133 -9.56 3.47 5.10
N LEU A 134 -8.99 2.29 4.82
CA LEU A 134 -9.10 1.67 3.50
C LEU A 134 -10.54 1.29 3.16
N ASN A 135 -11.30 0.78 4.13
CA ASN A 135 -12.72 0.48 3.92
C ASN A 135 -13.52 1.73 3.58
N HIS A 136 -13.24 2.86 4.23
CA HIS A 136 -13.89 4.13 3.90
C HIS A 136 -13.57 4.56 2.47
N VAL A 137 -12.29 4.61 2.12
CA VAL A 137 -11.84 5.06 0.79
C VAL A 137 -12.35 4.15 -0.32
N PHE A 138 -12.24 2.82 -0.15
CA PHE A 138 -12.71 1.88 -1.17
C PHE A 138 -14.22 1.87 -1.33
N ARG A 139 -14.97 2.11 -0.25
CA ARG A 139 -16.43 2.27 -0.34
C ARG A 139 -16.78 3.51 -1.16
N GLU A 140 -16.12 4.63 -0.91
CA GLU A 140 -16.35 5.87 -1.66
C GLU A 140 -16.03 5.69 -3.15
N TRP A 141 -14.89 5.09 -3.48
CA TRP A 141 -14.56 4.76 -4.88
C TRP A 141 -15.54 3.77 -5.51
N ALA A 142 -16.06 2.79 -4.74
CA ALA A 142 -17.04 1.84 -5.25
C ALA A 142 -18.40 2.51 -5.54
N GLU A 143 -18.79 3.53 -4.78
CA GLU A 143 -20.01 4.31 -5.01
C GLU A 143 -19.90 5.22 -6.25
N GLU A 144 -18.68 5.63 -6.62
CA GLU A 144 -18.42 6.39 -7.85
C GLU A 144 -18.41 5.52 -9.12
N VAL A 145 -18.22 4.21 -8.99
CA VAL A 145 -18.30 3.29 -10.12
C VAL A 145 -19.78 3.12 -10.49
N PRO A 146 -20.21 3.55 -11.69
CA PRO A 146 -21.58 3.30 -12.14
C PRO A 146 -21.83 1.78 -12.09
N PRO A 147 -23.03 1.33 -11.66
CA PRO A 147 -23.35 -0.09 -11.63
C PRO A 147 -23.06 -0.65 -13.01
N ALA A 148 -22.11 -1.59 -13.07
CA ALA A 148 -21.66 -2.17 -14.33
C ALA A 148 -22.90 -2.60 -15.12
N ALA A 149 -23.07 -2.04 -16.32
CA ALA A 149 -23.98 -2.63 -17.28
C ALA A 149 -23.47 -4.07 -17.48
N GLU A 150 -24.24 -5.05 -17.03
CA GLU A 150 -23.92 -6.49 -16.97
C GLU A 150 -23.59 -7.13 -18.34
N THR A 151 -23.32 -6.33 -19.37
CA THR A 151 -23.18 -6.75 -20.77
C THR A 151 -21.79 -6.50 -21.36
N ALA A 152 -20.94 -5.65 -20.76
CA ALA A 152 -19.65 -5.29 -21.36
C ALA A 152 -18.49 -6.25 -20.99
N ASP A 153 -18.49 -6.79 -19.78
CA ASP A 153 -17.39 -7.66 -19.32
C ASP A 153 -17.45 -9.05 -19.95
N GLY A 154 -18.66 -9.58 -20.19
CA GLY A 154 -18.82 -10.84 -20.92
C GLY A 154 -18.35 -10.73 -22.37
N GLU A 155 -18.55 -9.59 -23.01
CA GLU A 155 -18.12 -9.33 -24.38
C GLU A 155 -16.61 -9.04 -24.46
N ALA A 156 -16.03 -8.35 -23.47
CA ALA A 156 -14.59 -8.14 -23.34
C ALA A 156 -13.84 -9.46 -23.04
N LEU A 157 -14.40 -10.31 -22.17
CA LEU A 157 -13.89 -11.66 -21.91
C LEU A 157 -14.03 -12.56 -23.14
N SER A 158 -15.16 -12.50 -23.86
CA SER A 158 -15.35 -13.24 -25.11
C SER A 158 -14.37 -12.78 -26.21
N LYS A 159 -14.05 -11.49 -26.29
CA LYS A 159 -13.02 -10.96 -27.20
C LYS A 159 -11.61 -11.36 -26.79
N LEU A 160 -11.34 -11.55 -25.50
CA LEU A 160 -10.07 -12.11 -25.00
C LEU A 160 -9.96 -13.61 -25.30
N GLU A 161 -11.05 -14.37 -25.16
CA GLU A 161 -11.14 -15.78 -25.59
C GLU A 161 -10.93 -15.91 -27.11
N GLU A 162 -11.48 -14.99 -27.90
CA GLU A 162 -11.28 -14.98 -29.36
C GLU A 162 -9.83 -14.69 -29.76
N LYS A 163 -9.12 -13.84 -29.00
CA LYS A 163 -7.68 -13.58 -29.18
C LYS A 163 -6.79 -14.73 -28.66
N GLY A 164 -7.35 -15.68 -27.91
CA GLY A 164 -6.68 -16.90 -27.42
C GLY A 164 -6.62 -18.05 -28.43
N LYS A 165 -7.24 -17.93 -29.61
CA LYS A 165 -7.30 -19.01 -30.64
C LYS A 165 -5.95 -19.34 -31.31
N ALA A 166 -4.83 -18.73 -30.91
CA ALA A 166 -3.51 -18.96 -31.50
C ALA A 166 -2.66 -20.03 -30.77
N GLY A 167 -3.19 -20.69 -29.75
CA GLY A 167 -2.50 -21.77 -29.03
C GLY A 167 -3.43 -22.93 -28.69
N PRO A 168 -2.88 -24.09 -28.28
CA PRO A 168 -3.67 -25.21 -27.77
C PRO A 168 -4.56 -24.72 -26.63
N SER A 169 -5.83 -25.08 -26.67
CA SER A 169 -6.75 -24.75 -25.59
C SER A 169 -6.24 -25.35 -24.27
N SER A 170 -6.60 -24.74 -23.14
CA SER A 170 -6.21 -25.25 -21.82
C SER A 170 -6.62 -26.71 -21.61
N GLY A 171 -7.72 -27.16 -22.24
CA GLY A 171 -8.15 -28.56 -22.23
C GLY A 171 -7.26 -29.49 -23.04
N GLU A 172 -6.77 -29.05 -24.20
CA GLU A 172 -5.80 -29.81 -25.01
C GLU A 172 -4.45 -29.91 -24.30
N TRP A 173 -4.00 -28.83 -23.65
CA TRP A 173 -2.77 -28.84 -22.86
C TRP A 173 -2.87 -29.83 -21.69
N LEU A 174 -4.01 -29.87 -21.00
CA LEU A 174 -4.25 -30.83 -19.90
C LEU A 174 -4.34 -32.27 -20.39
N ALA A 175 -4.98 -32.50 -21.54
CA ALA A 175 -5.07 -33.83 -22.15
C ALA A 175 -3.68 -34.34 -22.59
N GLU A 176 -2.87 -33.48 -23.22
CA GLU A 176 -1.50 -33.81 -23.61
C GLU A 176 -0.60 -34.05 -22.39
N ALA A 177 -0.68 -33.20 -21.36
CA ALA A 177 0.07 -33.39 -20.12
C ALA A 177 -0.34 -34.67 -19.38
N ALA A 178 -1.61 -35.08 -19.45
CA ALA A 178 -2.09 -36.34 -18.89
C ALA A 178 -1.57 -37.55 -19.68
N GLU A 179 -1.61 -37.49 -21.01
CA GLU A 179 -1.09 -38.55 -21.89
C GLU A 179 0.43 -38.73 -21.72
N GLN A 180 1.16 -37.62 -21.52
CA GLN A 180 2.61 -37.65 -21.29
C GLN A 180 3.00 -37.92 -19.83
N GLY A 181 2.02 -38.08 -18.92
CA GLY A 181 2.27 -38.32 -17.49
C GLY A 181 2.86 -37.12 -16.74
N LYS A 182 2.83 -35.93 -17.33
CA LYS A 182 3.48 -34.69 -16.84
C LYS A 182 2.57 -33.77 -16.03
N LEU A 183 1.39 -34.25 -15.61
CA LEU A 183 0.46 -33.51 -14.75
C LEU A 183 1.10 -32.94 -13.47
N HIS A 184 2.18 -33.56 -13.00
CA HIS A 184 2.90 -33.18 -11.79
C HIS A 184 4.20 -32.43 -12.06
N GLU A 185 4.60 -32.27 -13.33
CA GLU A 185 5.75 -31.47 -13.69
C GLU A 185 5.34 -29.98 -13.75
N PRO A 186 6.13 -29.07 -13.17
CA PRO A 186 5.90 -27.64 -13.37
C PRO A 186 5.96 -27.33 -14.87
N GLY A 187 5.04 -26.49 -15.36
CA GLY A 187 5.00 -26.09 -16.76
C GLY A 187 6.30 -25.41 -17.22
N ALA A 188 6.46 -25.28 -18.54
CA ALA A 188 7.65 -24.67 -19.16
C ALA A 188 8.02 -23.35 -18.47
N ALA A 189 9.31 -23.17 -18.16
CA ALA A 189 9.77 -21.94 -17.54
C ALA A 189 9.54 -20.77 -18.50
N TYR A 190 9.21 -19.58 -17.99
CA TYR A 190 8.95 -18.38 -18.82
C TYR A 190 10.06 -18.04 -19.84
N ARG A 191 11.29 -18.51 -19.61
CA ARG A 191 12.43 -18.32 -20.53
C ARG A 191 12.40 -19.23 -21.77
N GLU A 192 11.59 -20.28 -21.75
CA GLU A 192 11.46 -21.27 -22.82
C GLU A 192 10.31 -20.92 -23.77
N VAL A 193 9.44 -19.99 -23.40
CA VAL A 193 8.36 -19.50 -24.25
C VAL A 193 8.90 -18.44 -25.21
N SER A 194 9.25 -18.86 -26.43
CA SER A 194 9.61 -17.92 -27.49
C SER A 194 8.35 -17.33 -28.12
N VAL A 195 7.91 -16.17 -27.65
CA VAL A 195 6.88 -15.39 -28.33
C VAL A 195 7.54 -14.64 -29.48
N SER A 196 7.17 -14.98 -30.72
CA SER A 196 7.53 -14.21 -31.91
C SER A 196 6.32 -13.35 -32.33
N PRO A 197 6.13 -12.16 -31.73
CA PRO A 197 5.02 -11.30 -32.13
C PRO A 197 5.21 -10.91 -33.60
N LYS A 198 4.17 -11.11 -34.41
CA LYS A 198 4.16 -10.66 -35.80
C LYS A 198 4.01 -9.14 -35.80
N ALA A 199 4.97 -8.45 -36.41
CA ALA A 199 4.88 -7.00 -36.58
C ALA A 199 3.68 -6.66 -37.47
N VAL A 200 2.77 -5.83 -36.96
CA VAL A 200 1.67 -5.25 -37.74
C VAL A 200 2.23 -4.05 -38.51
N PRO A 201 2.00 -3.95 -39.84
CA PRO A 201 2.41 -2.78 -40.63
C PRO A 201 1.83 -1.48 -40.06
N GLU A 202 2.59 -0.39 -40.15
CA GLU A 202 2.17 0.93 -39.61
C GLU A 202 0.86 1.45 -40.24
N ASP A 203 0.56 1.03 -41.47
CA ASP A 203 -0.65 1.40 -42.22
C ASP A 203 -1.91 0.60 -41.77
N GLU A 204 -1.72 -0.50 -41.03
CA GLU A 204 -2.78 -1.36 -40.49
C GLU A 204 -2.99 -1.14 -38.97
N LEU A 205 -2.31 -0.16 -38.38
CA LEU A 205 -2.50 0.21 -36.97
C LEU A 205 -3.83 0.94 -36.79
N GLU A 206 -4.87 0.19 -36.50
CA GLU A 206 -6.13 0.73 -35.97
C GLU A 206 -5.88 1.24 -34.54
N ILE A 207 -6.01 2.56 -34.37
CA ILE A 207 -5.93 3.22 -33.07
C ILE A 207 -7.36 3.46 -32.60
N ASP A 208 -7.68 2.95 -31.42
CA ASP A 208 -9.00 3.11 -30.79
C ASP A 208 -9.38 4.60 -30.62
N ASP A 209 -10.68 4.90 -30.47
CA ASP A 209 -11.08 6.28 -30.20
C ASP A 209 -10.83 6.69 -28.74
N TRP A 210 -9.82 7.53 -28.49
CA TRP A 210 -9.45 8.02 -27.15
C TRP A 210 -10.14 9.34 -26.78
N THR A 211 -10.99 9.89 -27.65
CA THR A 211 -11.55 11.24 -27.48
C THR A 211 -12.37 11.37 -26.20
N GLU A 212 -13.11 10.33 -25.81
CA GLU A 212 -13.92 10.31 -24.59
C GLU A 212 -13.08 10.32 -23.30
N LEU A 213 -11.89 9.72 -23.36
CA LEU A 213 -10.98 9.59 -22.21
C LEU A 213 -10.13 10.84 -21.96
N LEU A 214 -9.97 11.69 -22.97
CA LEU A 214 -9.08 12.86 -22.93
C LEU A 214 -9.79 14.16 -23.30
N PRO A 215 -10.85 14.56 -22.57
CA PRO A 215 -11.74 15.68 -22.95
C PRO A 215 -11.05 17.05 -22.97
N LYS A 216 -9.89 17.19 -22.33
CA LYS A 216 -9.12 18.44 -22.25
C LYS A 216 -8.01 18.54 -23.30
N VAL A 217 -7.76 17.48 -24.08
CA VAL A 217 -6.69 17.44 -25.08
C VAL A 217 -7.29 17.74 -26.45
N LYS A 218 -6.75 18.77 -27.13
CA LYS A 218 -7.13 19.07 -28.51
C LYS A 218 -6.43 18.08 -29.44
N ALA A 219 -7.15 17.61 -30.46
CA ALA A 219 -6.62 16.66 -31.46
C ALA A 219 -6.06 15.36 -30.84
N VAL A 220 -6.78 14.78 -29.87
CA VAL A 220 -6.43 13.53 -29.16
C VAL A 220 -5.89 12.46 -30.09
N GLN A 221 -6.60 12.18 -31.18
CA GLN A 221 -6.25 11.14 -32.15
C GLN A 221 -4.87 11.33 -32.79
N GLN A 222 -4.51 12.57 -33.12
CA GLN A 222 -3.21 12.86 -33.72
C GLN A 222 -2.08 12.69 -32.72
N VAL A 223 -2.31 13.09 -31.47
CA VAL A 223 -1.33 12.97 -30.38
C VAL A 223 -1.08 11.50 -30.06
N VAL A 224 -2.15 10.70 -29.91
CA VAL A 224 -2.04 9.26 -29.63
C VAL A 224 -1.30 8.57 -30.78
N ARG A 225 -1.66 8.88 -32.04
CA ARG A 225 -0.96 8.35 -33.22
C ARG A 225 0.52 8.70 -33.23
N GLN A 226 0.88 9.93 -32.89
CA GLN A 226 2.27 10.35 -32.84
C GLN A 226 3.06 9.61 -31.75
N ILE A 227 2.48 9.46 -30.56
CA ILE A 227 3.12 8.72 -29.45
C ILE A 227 3.32 7.26 -29.84
N THR A 228 2.32 6.61 -30.43
CA THR A 228 2.40 5.21 -30.87
C THR A 228 3.50 5.02 -31.91
N LEU A 229 3.60 5.91 -32.91
CA LEU A 229 4.65 5.87 -33.92
C LEU A 229 6.05 6.11 -33.32
N GLU A 230 6.18 7.06 -32.41
CA GLU A 230 7.47 7.34 -31.75
C GLU A 230 7.92 6.16 -30.86
N ALA A 231 6.99 5.54 -30.14
CA ALA A 231 7.25 4.36 -29.33
C ALA A 231 7.66 3.16 -30.21
N ALA A 232 6.97 2.94 -31.33
CA ALA A 232 7.32 1.91 -32.31
C ALA A 232 8.71 2.15 -32.91
N GLY A 233 9.04 3.39 -33.28
CA GLY A 233 10.38 3.76 -33.76
C GLY A 233 11.48 3.46 -32.75
N LYS A 234 11.31 3.90 -31.49
CA LYS A 234 12.28 3.62 -30.41
C LYS A 234 12.45 2.12 -30.13
N ALA A 235 11.39 1.33 -30.25
CA ALA A 235 11.47 -0.12 -30.08
C ALA A 235 12.27 -0.78 -31.22
N ARG A 236 12.08 -0.32 -32.47
CA ARG A 236 12.86 -0.78 -33.64
C ARG A 236 14.35 -0.45 -33.48
N ASP A 237 14.67 0.76 -33.05
CA ASP A 237 16.06 1.18 -32.82
C ASP A 237 16.75 0.31 -31.77
N ARG A 238 16.07 0.01 -30.66
CA ARG A 238 16.59 -0.87 -29.60
C ARG A 238 16.84 -2.30 -30.09
N LEU A 239 15.92 -2.85 -30.88
CA LEU A 239 16.08 -4.19 -31.47
C LEU A 239 17.27 -4.26 -32.44
N ASN A 240 17.48 -3.20 -33.23
CA ASN A 240 18.64 -3.11 -34.13
C ASN A 240 19.95 -3.01 -33.33
N MET A 241 20.00 -2.20 -32.27
CA MET A 241 21.19 -2.08 -31.42
C MET A 241 21.59 -3.41 -30.74
N THR A 242 20.61 -4.26 -30.39
CA THR A 242 20.87 -5.59 -29.82
C THR A 242 21.28 -6.65 -30.84
N LYS A 243 21.11 -6.39 -32.14
CA LYS A 243 21.47 -7.32 -33.22
C LYS A 243 22.89 -7.07 -33.76
N ASP A 244 23.38 -5.85 -33.58
CA ASP A 244 24.73 -5.41 -33.98
C ASP A 244 25.78 -5.50 -32.86
N SER A 245 25.40 -6.01 -31.67
CA SER A 245 26.30 -6.34 -30.54
C SER A 245 26.45 -7.84 -30.38
#